data_AF-A0A2R5L2F0-F1
#
_entry.id   AF-A0A2R5L2F0-F1
#
_cell.length_a   1.000
_cell.length_b   1.000
_cell.length_c   1.000
_cell.angle_alpha   90.00
_cell.angle_beta   90.00
_cell.angle_gamma   90.00
#
_symmetry.space_group_name_H-M   'P 1'
#
loop_
_entity.id
_entity.type
_entity.pdbx_description
1 polymer ?
#
loop_
_entity_poly.entity_id
_entity_poly.type
_entity_poly.pdbx_seq_one_letter_code
_entity_poly.pdbx_strand_id
1 'polypeptide(L)'
;MNTDVDECLEAIHSCMPGEQVCYNQEGSYSCVNPDGSLTAPWVHPINPNSAGGIQGPMARGPVSIGLGGRNDHIGMGGESSADRADYFTGSPGRCPTGYKYNSASRVCDDVDECLMVHGLCGRGGLCTNTIGSYSCTQMPRDTCPPGYLFDLPLQSCLDIDECAERADNCDRDSQYCINTQGGFACQLRDSSGSCPAGYKYNADNSACEDVDECAEGLSVCREGEVCRNSVGAYDCDIECDLGFQFSVGLQTCVDIDECTAGLHNCVRGFQVCKNEPGSFRCQRSRPRFGGHSSTRIDSDGLDSYAAAGFSNGSTVQ
;
A
#
# COMPACT_ATOMS: atom_id res chain seq x y z
N MET A 1 -40.39 6.70 28.27
CA MET A 1 -39.31 7.63 28.63
C MET A 1 -38.08 7.10 27.93
N ASN A 2 -37.48 7.87 27.03
CA ASN A 2 -36.18 7.49 26.48
C ASN A 2 -35.17 7.91 27.55
N THR A 3 -34.46 6.96 28.15
CA THR A 3 -33.29 7.28 28.97
C THR A 3 -32.12 7.47 28.01
N ASP A 4 -31.56 8.66 28.03
CA ASP A 4 -30.28 8.95 27.40
C ASP A 4 -29.21 7.96 27.92
N VAL A 5 -28.29 7.55 27.05
CA VAL A 5 -27.16 6.70 27.44
C VAL A 5 -26.03 7.63 27.83
N ASP A 6 -25.39 7.39 28.98
CA ASP A 6 -24.20 8.14 29.36
C ASP A 6 -22.98 7.51 28.69
N GLU A 7 -22.71 7.92 27.44
CA GLU A 7 -21.56 7.49 26.66
C GLU A 7 -20.22 7.74 27.37
N CYS A 8 -20.15 8.75 28.24
CA CYS A 8 -18.97 9.06 29.05
C CYS A 8 -18.77 8.10 30.24
N LEU A 9 -19.85 7.59 30.86
CA LEU A 9 -19.76 6.60 31.95
C LEU A 9 -19.56 5.17 31.43
N GLU A 10 -20.20 4.79 30.32
CA GLU A 10 -20.07 3.46 29.71
C GLU A 10 -18.79 3.30 28.87
N ALA A 11 -17.91 4.32 28.86
CA ALA A 11 -16.62 4.34 28.14
C ALA A 11 -16.70 4.11 26.61
N ILE A 12 -17.87 4.33 26.00
CA ILE A 12 -18.12 4.17 24.55
C ILE A 12 -17.79 5.44 23.74
N HIS A 13 -17.03 6.36 24.33
CA HIS A 13 -16.58 7.62 23.75
C HIS A 13 -15.11 7.57 23.29
N SER A 14 -14.77 8.27 22.21
CA SER A 14 -13.43 8.26 21.61
C SER A 14 -12.52 9.42 22.08
N CYS A 15 -12.67 9.89 23.32
CA CYS A 15 -11.85 10.99 23.85
C CYS A 15 -10.50 10.49 24.38
N MET A 16 -9.42 11.24 24.14
CA MET A 16 -8.06 10.84 24.53
C MET A 16 -7.87 10.84 26.05
N PRO A 17 -7.61 9.66 26.70
CA PRO A 17 -7.54 9.57 28.15
C PRO A 17 -6.42 10.42 28.76
N GLY A 18 -6.76 11.27 29.73
CA GLY A 18 -5.80 12.16 30.40
C GLY A 18 -5.47 13.46 29.65
N GLU A 19 -5.77 13.54 28.35
CA GLU A 19 -5.64 14.78 27.56
C GLU A 19 -6.98 15.49 27.34
N GLN A 20 -8.11 14.78 27.38
CA GLN A 20 -9.43 15.33 27.06
C GLN A 20 -10.49 14.98 28.10
N VAL A 21 -11.51 15.84 28.22
CA VAL A 21 -12.68 15.66 29.08
C VAL A 21 -13.91 15.32 28.22
N CYS A 22 -14.61 14.25 28.58
CA CYS A 22 -15.88 13.84 27.97
C CYS A 22 -17.06 14.58 28.63
N TYR A 23 -18.04 15.00 27.83
CA TYR A 23 -19.31 15.54 28.30
C TYR A 23 -20.47 14.89 27.52
N ASN A 24 -21.46 14.35 28.23
CA ASN A 24 -22.65 13.74 27.63
C ASN A 24 -23.67 14.78 27.16
N GLN A 25 -24.43 14.42 26.14
CA GLN A 25 -25.51 15.19 25.51
C GLN A 25 -26.58 14.20 25.02
N GLU A 26 -27.81 14.67 24.77
CA GLU A 26 -28.92 13.77 24.43
C GLU A 26 -28.68 13.03 23.09
N GLY A 27 -28.29 11.75 23.18
CA GLY A 27 -27.85 10.89 22.08
C GLY A 27 -26.47 11.19 21.49
N SER A 28 -25.54 11.80 22.25
CA SER A 28 -24.17 12.07 21.79
C SER A 28 -23.20 12.50 22.89
N TYR A 29 -21.89 12.41 22.63
CA TYR A 29 -20.85 12.97 23.51
C TYR A 29 -20.00 14.03 22.81
N SER A 30 -19.29 14.82 23.62
CA SER A 30 -18.29 15.78 23.13
C SER A 30 -16.98 15.71 23.93
N CYS A 31 -15.85 15.67 23.22
CA CYS A 31 -14.51 15.74 23.79
C CYS A 31 -14.01 17.19 23.80
N VAL A 32 -13.51 17.65 24.94
CA VAL A 32 -12.99 19.02 25.13
C VAL A 32 -11.55 18.95 25.64
N ASN A 33 -10.67 19.75 25.02
CA ASN A 33 -9.27 19.87 25.42
C ASN A 33 -9.13 20.74 26.70
N PRO A 34 -7.98 20.71 27.42
CA PRO A 34 -7.83 21.41 28.70
C PRO A 34 -7.78 22.94 28.58
N ASP A 35 -7.60 23.46 27.36
CA ASP A 35 -7.68 24.89 27.02
C ASP A 35 -9.12 25.37 26.71
N GLY A 36 -10.10 24.46 26.76
CA GLY A 36 -11.50 24.73 26.42
C GLY A 36 -11.80 24.67 24.92
N SER A 37 -10.85 24.27 24.06
CA SER A 37 -11.12 24.05 22.64
C SER A 37 -11.90 22.76 22.41
N LEU A 38 -12.91 22.83 21.54
CA LEU A 38 -13.58 21.65 20.99
C LEU A 38 -12.69 21.04 19.91
N THR A 39 -12.59 19.71 19.87
CA THR A 39 -11.96 19.02 18.73
C THR A 39 -12.74 19.28 17.44
N ALA A 40 -12.04 19.56 16.35
CA ALA A 40 -12.66 19.71 15.03
C ALA A 40 -13.40 18.42 14.63
N PRO A 41 -14.57 18.50 13.95
CA PRO A 41 -15.44 17.35 13.75
C PRO A 41 -14.87 16.37 12.72
N TRP A 42 -14.19 15.33 13.20
CA TRP A 42 -14.00 14.08 12.46
C TRP A 42 -15.33 13.34 12.41
N VAL A 43 -16.16 13.67 11.43
CA VAL A 43 -17.48 13.06 11.23
C VAL A 43 -17.29 11.62 10.73
N HIS A 44 -17.26 10.67 11.66
CA HIS A 44 -17.60 9.29 11.33
C HIS A 44 -19.08 9.24 10.91
N PRO A 45 -19.43 8.60 9.78
CA PRO A 45 -20.81 8.59 9.28
C PRO A 45 -21.67 7.63 10.11
N ILE A 46 -22.32 8.16 11.15
CA ILE A 46 -23.39 7.46 11.86
C ILE A 46 -24.58 7.27 10.89
N ASN A 47 -25.14 6.05 10.92
CA ASN A 47 -26.22 5.51 10.09
C ASN A 47 -27.28 6.55 9.62
N PRO A 48 -27.55 6.70 8.31
CA PRO A 48 -28.38 7.79 7.77
C PRO A 48 -29.89 7.56 8.00
N ASN A 49 -30.39 7.86 9.22
CA ASN A 49 -31.82 7.77 9.52
C ASN A 49 -32.35 8.76 10.60
N SER A 50 -31.83 9.98 10.65
CA SER A 50 -32.43 11.08 11.45
C SER A 50 -32.26 12.44 10.76
N ALA A 51 -33.37 13.01 10.27
CA ALA A 51 -33.39 14.33 9.64
C ALA A 51 -33.88 15.41 10.62
N GLY A 52 -33.00 16.34 11.00
CA GLY A 52 -33.34 17.46 11.89
C GLY A 52 -32.22 18.50 11.95
N GLY A 53 -32.25 19.51 11.07
CA GLY A 53 -31.23 20.56 11.01
C GLY A 53 -31.66 21.88 11.64
N ILE A 54 -30.70 22.62 12.21
CA ILE A 54 -30.83 24.03 12.61
C ILE A 54 -29.59 24.85 12.19
N GLN A 55 -29.66 26.17 12.35
CA GLN A 55 -28.85 27.15 11.61
C GLN A 55 -27.64 27.68 12.41
N GLY A 56 -26.66 28.27 11.72
CA GLY A 56 -25.45 28.87 12.33
C GLY A 56 -25.69 30.25 12.98
N PRO A 57 -24.61 30.96 13.37
CA PRO A 57 -24.25 32.15 12.56
C PRO A 57 -22.73 32.32 12.32
N MET A 58 -22.28 33.56 12.02
CA MET A 58 -21.07 33.89 11.27
C MET A 58 -20.04 34.74 12.06
N ALA A 59 -18.89 35.05 11.40
CA ALA A 59 -17.93 36.13 11.67
C ALA A 59 -16.97 35.94 12.89
N ARG A 60 -15.73 36.48 12.91
CA ARG A 60 -14.96 37.39 12.02
C ARG A 60 -13.44 37.18 12.25
N GLY A 61 -12.60 37.54 11.27
CA GLY A 61 -11.19 37.93 11.50
C GLY A 61 -10.99 39.42 11.14
N PRO A 62 -9.75 39.92 10.92
CA PRO A 62 -8.43 39.34 11.20
C PRO A 62 -7.49 40.33 11.98
N VAL A 63 -6.29 39.88 12.37
CA VAL A 63 -5.16 40.77 12.76
C VAL A 63 -3.85 40.24 12.14
N SER A 64 -2.88 41.12 11.89
CA SER A 64 -1.55 40.80 11.35
C SER A 64 -0.49 41.72 11.97
N ILE A 65 0.76 41.64 11.51
CA ILE A 65 1.98 42.34 12.00
C ILE A 65 2.64 41.57 13.18
N GLY A 66 3.95 41.29 13.16
CA GLY A 66 4.92 41.61 12.11
C GLY A 66 6.32 41.02 12.34
N LEU A 67 7.23 41.33 11.42
CA LEU A 67 8.62 40.86 11.40
C LEU A 67 9.52 41.67 12.36
N GLY A 68 10.42 40.98 13.06
CA GLY A 68 11.49 41.56 13.89
C GLY A 68 12.34 40.44 14.49
N GLY A 69 13.63 40.66 14.75
CA GLY A 69 14.50 39.58 15.24
C GLY A 69 15.88 40.03 15.72
N ARG A 70 16.76 39.02 15.90
CA ARG A 70 18.09 39.03 16.55
C ARG A 70 18.04 38.87 18.08
N ASN A 71 18.82 37.88 18.56
CA ASN A 71 19.90 37.95 19.56
C ASN A 71 19.78 38.97 20.73
N ASP A 72 20.19 38.66 21.97
CA ASP A 72 21.38 37.86 22.36
C ASP A 72 21.22 37.06 23.67
N HIS A 73 22.24 36.26 24.01
CA HIS A 73 22.34 35.45 25.23
C HIS A 73 22.46 36.27 26.54
N ILE A 74 21.99 35.66 27.64
CA ILE A 74 22.67 35.73 28.95
C ILE A 74 22.95 34.29 29.42
N GLY A 75 24.16 34.07 29.95
CA GLY A 75 24.62 32.81 30.56
C GLY A 75 25.37 33.07 31.87
N MET A 76 26.47 32.35 32.11
CA MET A 76 27.23 32.19 33.38
C MET A 76 26.62 31.11 34.30
N GLY A 77 27.36 30.15 34.85
CA GLY A 77 28.78 29.75 34.79
C GLY A 77 28.99 28.58 35.77
N GLY A 78 30.07 27.81 35.87
CA GLY A 78 31.44 27.82 35.31
C GLY A 78 32.30 26.95 36.27
N GLU A 79 33.53 26.49 36.01
CA GLU A 79 34.46 26.51 34.86
C GLU A 79 35.36 25.24 34.99
N SER A 80 36.19 24.79 34.03
CA SER A 80 36.59 25.34 32.72
C SER A 80 36.45 24.23 31.64
N SER A 81 37.24 23.99 30.58
CA SER A 81 38.62 24.37 30.20
C SER A 81 38.79 24.66 28.71
N ALA A 82 40.03 24.92 28.31
CA ALA A 82 40.54 24.98 26.94
C ALA A 82 40.23 23.70 26.11
N ASP A 83 40.13 23.75 24.77
CA ASP A 83 40.56 24.82 23.85
C ASP A 83 39.68 24.98 22.59
N ARG A 84 39.90 26.05 21.80
CA ARG A 84 39.17 26.36 20.55
C ARG A 84 39.96 25.99 19.30
N ALA A 85 40.09 24.69 19.03
CA ALA A 85 40.60 24.15 17.75
C ALA A 85 40.05 22.73 17.49
N ASP A 86 40.37 22.18 16.31
CA ASP A 86 40.20 20.78 15.86
C ASP A 86 39.12 20.49 14.79
N TYR A 87 39.03 21.36 13.79
CA TYR A 87 38.85 20.88 12.42
C TYR A 87 40.22 20.34 11.95
N PHE A 88 40.32 19.04 11.66
CA PHE A 88 41.58 18.28 11.41
C PHE A 88 42.51 18.00 12.61
N THR A 89 42.04 17.23 13.61
CA THR A 89 42.91 16.28 14.32
C THR A 89 42.40 14.84 14.19
N GLY A 90 43.19 13.98 13.54
CA GLY A 90 42.81 12.59 13.28
C GLY A 90 43.09 11.68 14.47
N SER A 91 42.09 11.44 15.32
CA SER A 91 42.10 10.29 16.23
C SER A 91 41.76 9.01 15.45
N PRO A 92 42.68 8.06 15.26
CA PRO A 92 42.44 6.88 14.44
C PRO A 92 41.37 5.98 15.09
N GLY A 93 40.24 5.78 14.39
CA GLY A 93 39.21 4.82 14.77
C GLY A 93 38.01 5.36 15.55
N ARG A 94 37.84 6.68 15.74
CA ARG A 94 36.60 7.25 16.29
C ARG A 94 35.86 8.08 15.23
N CYS A 95 34.88 7.46 14.58
CA CYS A 95 33.94 8.13 13.70
C CYS A 95 32.80 8.83 14.48
N PRO A 96 32.07 9.75 13.85
CA PRO A 96 30.80 10.26 14.39
C PRO A 96 29.75 9.15 14.51
N THR A 97 28.72 9.38 15.34
CA THR A 97 27.51 8.53 15.38
C THR A 97 26.88 8.44 13.99
N GLY A 98 26.43 7.25 13.59
CA GLY A 98 25.93 6.97 12.23
C GLY A 98 27.02 6.56 11.22
N TYR A 99 28.30 6.49 11.62
CA TYR A 99 29.40 6.18 10.70
C TYR A 99 30.37 5.12 11.25
N LYS A 100 30.98 4.35 10.35
CA LYS A 100 31.92 3.25 10.64
C LYS A 100 33.26 3.48 9.95
N TYR A 101 34.36 3.31 10.68
CA TYR A 101 35.69 3.52 10.11
C TYR A 101 36.06 2.41 9.12
N ASN A 102 36.25 2.76 7.86
CA ASN A 102 36.76 1.88 6.82
C ASN A 102 38.29 2.03 6.74
N SER A 103 39.01 0.94 7.08
CA SER A 103 40.47 0.94 7.13
C SER A 103 41.15 0.96 5.76
N ALA A 104 40.44 0.60 4.68
CA ALA A 104 40.95 0.61 3.31
C ALA A 104 40.83 1.99 2.66
N SER A 105 39.66 2.65 2.78
CA SER A 105 39.43 4.01 2.30
C SER A 105 39.98 5.08 3.25
N ARG A 106 40.19 4.73 4.53
CA ARG A 106 40.60 5.61 5.64
C ARG A 106 39.63 6.75 5.96
N VAL A 107 38.37 6.59 5.56
CA VAL A 107 37.28 7.50 5.91
C VAL A 107 36.25 6.80 6.80
N CYS A 108 35.34 7.59 7.34
CA CYS A 108 34.16 7.11 8.04
C CYS A 108 33.05 6.93 7.00
N ASP A 109 32.77 5.67 6.65
CA ASP A 109 31.67 5.33 5.75
C ASP A 109 30.35 5.42 6.53
N ASP A 110 29.28 5.75 5.82
CA ASP A 110 27.90 5.75 6.30
C ASP A 110 27.46 4.36 6.80
N VAL A 111 26.63 4.29 7.83
CA VAL A 111 26.10 3.03 8.37
C VAL A 111 24.64 2.88 7.98
N ASP A 112 24.37 2.05 6.99
CA ASP A 112 23.00 1.71 6.59
C ASP A 112 22.30 0.89 7.70
N GLU A 113 21.56 1.58 8.57
CA GLU A 113 20.84 0.94 9.67
C GLU A 113 19.65 0.10 9.18
N CYS A 114 19.09 0.43 8.00
CA CYS A 114 18.02 -0.35 7.36
C CYS A 114 18.50 -1.75 6.93
N LEU A 115 19.77 -1.89 6.54
CA LEU A 115 20.40 -3.18 6.23
C LEU A 115 20.97 -3.91 7.46
N MET A 116 21.25 -3.22 8.56
CA MET A 116 21.80 -3.85 9.78
C MET A 116 20.75 -4.18 10.85
N VAL A 117 19.56 -3.58 10.84
CA VAL A 117 18.52 -3.80 11.85
C VAL A 117 17.17 -4.08 11.19
N HIS A 118 16.80 -5.36 11.12
CA HIS A 118 15.45 -5.77 10.71
C HIS A 118 14.39 -5.23 11.67
N GLY A 119 13.29 -4.67 11.13
CA GLY A 119 12.17 -4.15 11.94
C GLY A 119 12.40 -2.78 12.60
N LEU A 120 13.49 -2.08 12.25
CA LEU A 120 13.89 -0.79 12.86
C LEU A 120 12.79 0.27 12.95
N CYS A 121 11.88 0.31 11.97
CA CYS A 121 10.77 1.27 11.89
C CYS A 121 9.42 0.76 12.45
N GLY A 122 9.40 -0.41 13.11
CA GLY A 122 8.16 -1.01 13.64
C GLY A 122 7.21 -1.51 12.55
N ARG A 123 5.96 -1.83 12.94
CA ARG A 123 4.95 -2.37 12.00
C ARG A 123 4.57 -1.32 10.96
N GLY A 124 4.72 -1.65 9.68
CA GLY A 124 4.36 -0.78 8.54
C GLY A 124 5.30 0.39 8.27
N GLY A 125 6.46 0.49 8.93
CA GLY A 125 7.44 1.54 8.69
C GLY A 125 8.43 1.20 7.58
N LEU A 126 8.44 1.95 6.47
CA LEU A 126 9.47 1.87 5.44
C LEU A 126 10.73 2.59 5.94
N CYS A 127 11.84 1.85 6.06
CA CYS A 127 13.14 2.41 6.38
C CYS A 127 13.83 2.96 5.13
N THR A 128 14.33 4.19 5.21
CA THR A 128 15.19 4.80 4.19
C THR A 128 16.49 5.28 4.82
N ASN A 129 17.62 4.76 4.36
CA ASN A 129 18.93 5.18 4.84
C ASN A 129 19.25 6.61 4.39
N THR A 130 19.91 7.39 5.26
CA THR A 130 20.32 8.79 5.01
C THR A 130 21.75 9.01 5.55
N ILE A 131 22.41 10.09 5.13
CA ILE A 131 23.84 10.28 5.45
C ILE A 131 24.02 10.58 6.95
N GLY A 132 24.41 9.56 7.71
CA GLY A 132 24.63 9.56 9.16
C GLY A 132 23.44 9.16 10.03
N SER A 133 22.32 8.67 9.45
CA SER A 133 21.16 8.14 10.19
C SER A 133 20.11 7.54 9.24
N TYR A 134 19.01 7.03 9.75
CA TYR A 134 17.87 6.56 8.95
C TYR A 134 16.64 7.46 9.15
N SER A 135 15.77 7.50 8.14
CA SER A 135 14.40 8.00 8.26
C SER A 135 13.38 6.88 8.09
N CYS A 136 12.49 6.74 9.07
CA CYS A 136 11.31 5.90 8.97
C CYS A 136 10.14 6.70 8.39
N THR A 137 9.61 6.26 7.25
CA THR A 137 8.32 6.72 6.75
C THR A 137 7.27 5.66 7.10
N GLN A 138 6.29 6.02 7.93
CA GLN A 138 5.14 5.14 8.13
C GLN A 138 4.39 5.03 6.82
N MET A 139 4.32 3.82 6.24
CA MET A 139 3.44 3.57 5.11
C MET A 139 2.00 3.80 5.58
N PRO A 140 1.16 4.54 4.83
CA PRO A 140 -0.22 4.73 5.21
C PRO A 140 -0.92 3.36 5.37
N ARG A 141 -1.66 3.16 6.46
CA ARG A 141 -2.56 1.99 6.60
C ARG A 141 -3.52 1.90 5.41
N ASP A 142 -3.90 3.07 4.89
CA ASP A 142 -4.70 3.32 3.67
C ASP A 142 -4.12 2.70 2.37
N THR A 143 -2.92 2.11 2.41
CA THR A 143 -2.33 1.35 1.29
C THR A 143 -3.01 -0.01 1.10
N CYS A 144 -3.57 -0.58 2.17
CA CYS A 144 -4.27 -1.87 2.15
C CYS A 144 -5.76 -1.70 2.51
N PRO A 145 -6.63 -2.65 2.14
CA PRO A 145 -8.01 -2.67 2.63
C PRO A 145 -8.07 -2.85 4.16
N PRO A 146 -9.18 -2.48 4.82
CA PRO A 146 -9.44 -2.88 6.20
C PRO A 146 -9.36 -4.41 6.37
N GLY A 147 -8.80 -4.87 7.48
CA GLY A 147 -8.50 -6.29 7.74
C GLY A 147 -7.10 -6.74 7.28
N TYR A 148 -6.30 -5.86 6.66
CA TYR A 148 -4.99 -6.23 6.10
C TYR A 148 -3.85 -5.31 6.60
N LEU A 149 -2.64 -5.86 6.62
CA LEU A 149 -1.38 -5.17 6.92
C LEU A 149 -0.42 -5.30 5.74
N PHE A 150 0.24 -4.20 5.35
CA PHE A 150 1.24 -4.25 4.27
C PHE A 150 2.55 -4.89 4.75
N ASP A 151 2.93 -6.01 4.14
CA ASP A 151 4.23 -6.65 4.35
C ASP A 151 5.28 -6.09 3.38
N LEU A 152 6.36 -5.57 3.94
CA LEU A 152 7.44 -4.92 3.17
C LEU A 152 8.31 -5.94 2.37
N PRO A 153 8.71 -7.11 2.93
CA PRO A 153 9.39 -8.17 2.17
C PRO A 153 8.61 -8.72 0.96
N LEU A 154 7.31 -8.98 1.11
CA LEU A 154 6.47 -9.56 0.04
C LEU A 154 5.83 -8.50 -0.86
N GLN A 155 5.90 -7.22 -0.48
CA GLN A 155 5.24 -6.08 -1.14
C GLN A 155 3.72 -6.27 -1.33
N SER A 156 3.08 -6.98 -0.42
CA SER A 156 1.68 -7.38 -0.49
C SER A 156 0.89 -6.99 0.76
N CYS A 157 -0.43 -6.92 0.64
CA CYS A 157 -1.32 -6.83 1.78
C CYS A 157 -1.57 -8.24 2.33
N LEU A 158 -0.99 -8.56 3.49
CA LEU A 158 -1.29 -9.77 4.23
C LEU A 158 -2.53 -9.57 5.09
N ASP A 159 -3.25 -10.66 5.31
CA ASP A 159 -4.38 -10.75 6.21
C ASP A 159 -3.96 -10.55 7.69
N ILE A 160 -4.82 -9.98 8.52
CA ILE A 160 -4.57 -9.83 9.96
C ILE A 160 -5.30 -10.95 10.71
N ASP A 161 -4.55 -11.93 11.23
CA ASP A 161 -5.13 -13.02 12.03
C ASP A 161 -5.52 -12.52 13.44
N GLU A 162 -6.76 -12.02 13.56
CA GLU A 162 -7.30 -11.55 14.84
C GLU A 162 -7.51 -12.69 15.85
N CYS A 163 -7.65 -13.94 15.40
CA CYS A 163 -7.77 -15.10 16.27
C CYS A 163 -6.43 -15.45 16.95
N ALA A 164 -5.31 -15.31 16.23
CA ALA A 164 -3.96 -15.51 16.74
C ALA A 164 -3.47 -14.32 17.58
N GLU A 165 -3.73 -13.07 17.18
CA GLU A 165 -3.43 -11.89 18.02
C GLU A 165 -4.37 -11.77 19.24
N ARG A 166 -5.48 -12.54 19.28
CA ARG A 166 -6.58 -12.44 20.26
C ARG A 166 -7.19 -11.03 20.31
N ALA A 167 -7.38 -10.46 19.13
CA ALA A 167 -8.09 -9.21 18.89
C ALA A 167 -9.59 -9.43 18.55
N ASP A 168 -10.02 -10.70 18.49
CA ASP A 168 -11.39 -11.11 18.27
C ASP A 168 -12.34 -10.71 19.42
N ASN A 169 -13.64 -10.66 19.12
CA ASN A 169 -14.70 -10.44 20.11
C ASN A 169 -15.57 -11.68 20.34
N CYS A 170 -15.05 -12.88 20.06
CA CYS A 170 -15.80 -14.12 20.17
C CYS A 170 -15.97 -14.57 21.62
N ASP A 171 -17.15 -15.08 21.97
CA ASP A 171 -17.39 -15.71 23.27
C ASP A 171 -16.63 -17.04 23.35
N ARG A 172 -15.57 -17.09 24.15
CA ARG A 172 -14.70 -18.28 24.21
C ARG A 172 -15.37 -19.50 24.85
N ASP A 173 -16.45 -19.33 25.61
CA ASP A 173 -17.22 -20.45 26.19
C ASP A 173 -18.20 -21.08 25.18
N SER A 174 -18.83 -20.27 24.31
CA SER A 174 -19.85 -20.74 23.35
C SER A 174 -19.45 -20.72 21.87
N GLN A 175 -18.31 -20.12 21.51
CA GLN A 175 -17.85 -19.93 20.12
C GLN A 175 -16.37 -20.30 19.93
N TYR A 176 -16.03 -20.59 18.67
CA TYR A 176 -14.68 -20.59 18.11
C TYR A 176 -14.45 -19.30 17.33
N CYS A 177 -13.23 -18.78 17.38
CA CYS A 177 -12.75 -17.80 16.39
C CYS A 177 -12.25 -18.55 15.16
N ILE A 178 -12.63 -18.10 13.97
CA ILE A 178 -12.12 -18.54 12.66
C ILE A 178 -11.56 -17.31 11.96
N ASN A 179 -10.29 -17.35 11.56
CA ASN A 179 -9.73 -16.27 10.76
C ASN A 179 -10.23 -16.36 9.32
N THR A 180 -10.46 -15.24 8.65
CA THR A 180 -10.98 -15.18 7.27
C THR A 180 -10.32 -14.04 6.48
N GLN A 181 -10.33 -14.11 5.15
CA GLN A 181 -9.63 -13.12 4.32
C GLN A 181 -10.27 -11.72 4.41
N GLY A 182 -9.69 -10.85 5.24
CA GLY A 182 -10.15 -9.50 5.57
C GLY A 182 -10.80 -9.34 6.95
N GLY A 183 -10.67 -10.30 7.86
CA GLY A 183 -11.16 -10.23 9.24
C GLY A 183 -11.56 -11.59 9.83
N PHE A 184 -12.24 -11.64 10.97
CA PHE A 184 -12.59 -12.90 11.64
C PHE A 184 -14.10 -13.21 11.69
N ALA A 185 -14.43 -14.48 11.91
CA ALA A 185 -15.78 -14.98 12.13
C ALA A 185 -15.89 -15.76 13.46
N CYS A 186 -16.90 -15.41 14.28
CA CYS A 186 -17.23 -16.16 15.49
C CYS A 186 -18.30 -17.22 15.21
N GLN A 187 -17.92 -18.50 15.26
CA GLN A 187 -18.84 -19.61 14.99
C GLN A 187 -19.16 -20.38 16.28
N LEU A 188 -20.46 -20.64 16.52
CA LEU A 188 -20.92 -21.40 17.69
C LEU A 188 -20.27 -22.79 17.75
N ARG A 189 -19.83 -23.20 18.95
CA ARG A 189 -19.36 -24.57 19.22
C ARG A 189 -20.52 -25.54 19.08
N ASP A 190 -20.36 -26.57 18.25
CA ASP A 190 -21.36 -27.63 18.15
C ASP A 190 -21.29 -28.58 19.36
N SER A 191 -22.25 -29.50 19.47
CA SER A 191 -22.28 -30.47 20.58
C SER A 191 -21.21 -31.56 20.50
N SER A 192 -20.36 -31.57 19.46
CA SER A 192 -19.20 -32.46 19.34
C SER A 192 -17.89 -31.77 19.75
N GLY A 193 -17.86 -30.44 19.77
CA GLY A 193 -16.65 -29.65 20.00
C GLY A 193 -15.72 -29.62 18.79
N SER A 194 -16.26 -29.85 17.58
CA SER A 194 -15.49 -29.84 16.34
C SER A 194 -15.43 -28.45 15.71
N CYS A 195 -14.32 -28.17 15.03
CA CYS A 195 -14.25 -27.11 14.03
C CYS A 195 -15.05 -27.48 12.76
N PRO A 196 -15.35 -26.51 11.89
CA PRO A 196 -15.91 -26.78 10.56
C PRO A 196 -14.96 -27.60 9.69
N ALA A 197 -15.47 -28.18 8.60
CA ALA A 197 -14.63 -28.77 7.56
C ALA A 197 -13.68 -27.71 6.97
N GLY A 198 -12.43 -28.08 6.72
CA GLY A 198 -11.33 -27.17 6.36
C GLY A 198 -10.52 -26.64 7.56
N TYR A 199 -10.95 -26.89 8.80
CA TYR A 199 -10.34 -26.30 10.00
C TYR A 199 -10.02 -27.34 11.09
N LYS A 200 -8.93 -27.10 11.84
CA LYS A 200 -8.47 -27.87 13.00
C LYS A 200 -8.53 -27.03 14.27
N TYR A 201 -8.90 -27.65 15.40
CA TYR A 201 -8.98 -26.92 16.68
C TYR A 201 -7.61 -26.76 17.32
N ASN A 202 -7.18 -25.51 17.53
CA ASN A 202 -6.04 -25.20 18.39
C ASN A 202 -6.54 -24.81 19.78
N ALA A 203 -6.09 -25.56 20.80
CA ALA A 203 -6.47 -25.34 22.18
C ALA A 203 -5.81 -24.09 22.81
N ASP A 204 -4.60 -23.73 22.38
CA ASP A 204 -3.78 -22.69 23.02
C ASP A 204 -4.31 -21.27 22.74
N ASN A 205 -4.82 -21.03 21.53
CA ASN A 205 -5.56 -19.81 21.18
C ASN A 205 -7.09 -20.01 21.20
N SER A 206 -7.58 -21.24 21.40
CA SER A 206 -9.02 -21.60 21.38
C SER A 206 -9.73 -21.17 20.08
N ALA A 207 -9.02 -21.29 18.96
CA ALA A 207 -9.49 -20.97 17.62
C ALA A 207 -9.60 -22.23 16.74
N CYS A 208 -10.32 -22.08 15.63
CA CYS A 208 -10.32 -23.04 14.53
C CYS A 208 -9.36 -22.51 13.46
N GLU A 209 -8.18 -23.11 13.39
CA GLU A 209 -7.12 -22.76 12.45
C GLU A 209 -7.32 -23.49 11.13
N ASP A 210 -6.89 -22.86 10.06
CA ASP A 210 -6.90 -23.39 8.70
C ASP A 210 -6.04 -24.66 8.56
N VAL A 211 -6.50 -25.65 7.78
CA VAL A 211 -5.75 -26.88 7.50
C VAL A 211 -5.05 -26.75 6.16
N ASP A 212 -3.76 -26.40 6.17
CA ASP A 212 -2.97 -26.32 4.94
C ASP A 212 -2.81 -27.70 4.28
N GLU A 213 -3.75 -28.04 3.39
CA GLU A 213 -3.79 -29.34 2.73
C GLU A 213 -2.64 -29.54 1.74
N CYS A 214 -2.01 -28.45 1.29
CA CYS A 214 -0.81 -28.48 0.46
C CYS A 214 0.43 -28.86 1.29
N ALA A 215 0.61 -28.27 2.47
CA ALA A 215 1.75 -28.53 3.37
C ALA A 215 1.59 -29.84 4.16
N GLU A 216 0.37 -30.23 4.55
CA GLU A 216 0.09 -31.51 5.19
C GLU A 216 0.01 -32.68 4.19
N GLY A 217 0.04 -32.42 2.88
CA GLY A 217 0.01 -33.43 1.83
C GLY A 217 -1.34 -34.14 1.69
N LEU A 218 -2.42 -33.45 2.06
CA LEU A 218 -3.81 -33.92 2.01
C LEU A 218 -4.50 -33.55 0.67
N SER A 219 -3.92 -32.61 -0.08
CA SER A 219 -4.43 -32.12 -1.36
C SER A 219 -4.58 -33.23 -2.42
N VAL A 220 -5.70 -33.26 -3.13
CA VAL A 220 -6.02 -34.24 -4.18
C VAL A 220 -5.85 -33.64 -5.59
N CYS A 221 -4.78 -32.86 -5.78
CA CYS A 221 -4.43 -32.28 -7.09
C CYS A 221 -3.88 -33.36 -8.05
N ARG A 222 -4.00 -33.09 -9.36
CA ARG A 222 -3.53 -33.99 -10.43
C ARG A 222 -2.03 -33.83 -10.70
N GLU A 223 -1.46 -34.79 -11.41
CA GLU A 223 -0.09 -34.70 -11.93
C GLU A 223 0.01 -33.53 -12.92
N GLY A 224 0.76 -32.47 -12.54
CA GLY A 224 0.88 -31.22 -13.29
C GLY A 224 0.03 -30.04 -12.75
N GLU A 225 -0.74 -30.24 -11.68
CA GLU A 225 -1.39 -29.15 -10.94
C GLU A 225 -0.53 -28.70 -9.74
N VAL A 226 -0.55 -27.40 -9.45
CA VAL A 226 0.10 -26.77 -8.30
C VAL A 226 -0.96 -26.49 -7.24
N CYS A 227 -0.77 -27.05 -6.04
CA CYS A 227 -1.63 -26.79 -4.90
C CYS A 227 -1.38 -25.37 -4.35
N ARG A 228 -2.46 -24.60 -4.15
CA ARG A 228 -2.47 -23.36 -3.38
C ARG A 228 -3.45 -23.51 -2.23
N ASN A 229 -2.97 -23.28 -1.01
CA ASN A 229 -3.84 -23.25 0.16
C ASN A 229 -4.71 -21.99 0.17
N SER A 230 -5.97 -22.09 0.61
CA SER A 230 -6.92 -20.98 0.74
C SER A 230 -7.75 -21.13 2.03
N VAL A 231 -8.39 -20.08 2.54
CA VAL A 231 -8.90 -20.13 3.93
C VAL A 231 -10.11 -21.07 4.05
N GLY A 232 -9.91 -22.23 4.66
CA GLY A 232 -10.84 -23.35 4.81
C GLY A 232 -10.89 -24.32 3.62
N ALA A 233 -9.93 -24.27 2.69
CA ALA A 233 -9.89 -25.11 1.49
C ALA A 233 -8.50 -25.08 0.77
N TYR A 234 -8.40 -25.76 -0.37
CA TYR A 234 -7.28 -25.61 -1.28
C TYR A 234 -7.76 -25.58 -2.74
N ASP A 235 -7.00 -24.86 -3.56
CA ASP A 235 -7.20 -24.75 -5.00
C ASP A 235 -6.06 -25.50 -5.72
N CYS A 236 -6.41 -26.33 -6.70
CA CYS A 236 -5.46 -27.01 -7.58
C CYS A 236 -5.40 -26.28 -8.92
N ASP A 237 -4.42 -25.38 -9.08
CA ASP A 237 -4.25 -24.60 -10.30
C ASP A 237 -3.36 -25.32 -11.30
N ILE A 238 -3.74 -25.28 -12.59
CA ILE A 238 -2.84 -25.66 -13.67
C ILE A 238 -1.91 -24.47 -13.95
N GLU A 239 -0.61 -24.67 -13.76
CA GLU A 239 0.41 -23.67 -14.07
C GLU A 239 0.48 -23.47 -15.60
N CYS A 240 -0.02 -22.31 -16.05
CA CYS A 240 0.00 -21.93 -17.46
C CYS A 240 1.27 -21.13 -17.79
N ASP A 241 1.82 -21.35 -18.99
CA ASP A 241 2.91 -20.55 -19.55
C ASP A 241 2.57 -19.04 -19.55
N LEU A 242 3.59 -18.19 -19.50
CA LEU A 242 3.41 -16.74 -19.55
C LEU A 242 2.65 -16.31 -20.81
N GLY A 243 1.59 -15.53 -20.63
CA GLY A 243 0.66 -15.13 -21.68
C GLY A 243 -0.53 -16.08 -21.90
N PHE A 244 -0.67 -17.13 -21.09
CA PHE A 244 -1.81 -18.05 -21.11
C PHE A 244 -2.61 -18.01 -19.80
N GLN A 245 -3.91 -18.27 -19.89
CA GLN A 245 -4.84 -18.37 -18.75
C GLN A 245 -5.55 -19.73 -18.76
N PHE A 246 -5.90 -20.27 -17.60
CA PHE A 246 -6.63 -21.53 -17.54
C PHE A 246 -8.10 -21.36 -18.00
N SER A 247 -8.55 -22.21 -18.92
CA SER A 247 -9.93 -22.26 -19.40
C SER A 247 -10.67 -23.46 -18.81
N VAL A 248 -11.46 -23.21 -17.76
CA VAL A 248 -12.29 -24.24 -17.08
C VAL A 248 -13.16 -25.02 -18.07
N GLY A 249 -13.72 -24.34 -19.08
CA GLY A 249 -14.59 -24.95 -20.10
C GLY A 249 -13.87 -25.82 -21.14
N LEU A 250 -12.56 -25.72 -21.26
CA LEU A 250 -11.72 -26.54 -22.15
C LEU A 250 -10.73 -27.43 -21.38
N GLN A 251 -10.64 -27.28 -20.05
CA GLN A 251 -9.67 -27.91 -19.15
C GLN A 251 -8.22 -27.82 -19.67
N THR A 252 -7.85 -26.64 -20.17
CA THR A 252 -6.50 -26.38 -20.71
C THR A 252 -6.15 -24.89 -20.63
N CYS A 253 -4.86 -24.59 -20.71
CA CYS A 253 -4.35 -23.23 -20.85
C CYS A 253 -4.68 -22.67 -22.26
N VAL A 254 -5.28 -21.49 -22.31
CA VAL A 254 -5.60 -20.77 -23.54
C VAL A 254 -4.88 -19.43 -23.57
N ASP A 255 -4.53 -19.03 -24.78
CA ASP A 255 -3.88 -17.76 -25.11
C ASP A 255 -4.68 -16.55 -24.59
N ILE A 256 -4.03 -15.62 -23.89
CA ILE A 256 -4.66 -14.37 -23.41
C ILE A 256 -4.61 -13.36 -24.55
N ASP A 257 -5.72 -13.18 -25.28
CA ASP A 257 -5.79 -12.16 -26.33
C ASP A 257 -5.78 -10.73 -25.73
N GLU A 258 -4.60 -10.15 -25.56
CA GLU A 258 -4.41 -8.84 -24.93
C GLU A 258 -4.99 -7.69 -25.78
N CYS A 259 -5.25 -7.98 -27.07
CA CYS A 259 -5.92 -7.06 -27.99
C CYS A 259 -7.41 -6.92 -27.71
N THR A 260 -8.07 -7.98 -27.25
CA THR A 260 -9.48 -7.96 -26.80
C THR A 260 -9.62 -7.64 -25.32
N ALA A 261 -8.72 -8.13 -24.47
CA ALA A 261 -8.69 -7.81 -23.04
C ALA A 261 -8.25 -6.35 -22.75
N GLY A 262 -7.63 -5.68 -23.72
CA GLY A 262 -7.17 -4.29 -23.58
C GLY A 262 -5.89 -4.13 -22.75
N LEU A 263 -5.18 -5.22 -22.47
CA LEU A 263 -3.92 -5.26 -21.72
C LEU A 263 -2.71 -4.80 -22.55
N HIS A 264 -2.89 -4.64 -23.87
CA HIS A 264 -1.83 -4.22 -24.79
C HIS A 264 -1.36 -2.76 -24.58
N ASN A 265 -0.06 -2.49 -24.74
CA ASN A 265 0.50 -1.13 -24.63
C ASN A 265 0.56 -0.35 -25.98
N CYS A 266 0.04 -0.92 -27.08
CA CYS A 266 0.14 -0.34 -28.42
C CYS A 266 -0.41 1.09 -28.54
N VAL A 267 0.38 1.96 -29.20
CA VAL A 267 0.08 3.39 -29.38
C VAL A 267 -1.15 3.58 -30.26
N ARG A 268 -2.26 4.03 -29.65
CA ARG A 268 -3.54 4.31 -30.34
C ARG A 268 -3.33 5.21 -31.56
N GLY A 269 -3.99 4.86 -32.67
CA GLY A 269 -3.88 5.55 -33.97
C GLY A 269 -2.65 5.13 -34.80
N PHE A 270 -1.47 5.02 -34.18
CA PHE A 270 -0.21 4.71 -34.89
C PHE A 270 0.11 3.22 -34.98
N GLN A 271 -0.49 2.39 -34.13
CA GLN A 271 -0.33 0.94 -34.12
C GLN A 271 -1.69 0.24 -34.02
N VAL A 272 -1.73 -0.99 -34.53
CA VAL A 272 -2.81 -1.96 -34.40
C VAL A 272 -2.27 -3.15 -33.63
N CYS A 273 -2.95 -3.54 -32.55
CA CYS A 273 -2.61 -4.73 -31.79
C CYS A 273 -2.82 -6.00 -32.63
N LYS A 274 -1.92 -6.97 -32.49
CA LYS A 274 -2.05 -8.32 -33.04
C LYS A 274 -1.67 -9.33 -31.95
N ASN A 275 -2.64 -10.14 -31.56
CA ASN A 275 -2.44 -11.27 -30.68
C ASN A 275 -1.58 -12.35 -31.36
N GLU A 276 -0.77 -13.04 -30.58
CA GLU A 276 0.10 -14.17 -30.92
C GLU A 276 0.14 -15.13 -29.72
N PRO A 277 0.34 -16.45 -29.89
CA PRO A 277 0.37 -17.39 -28.77
C PRO A 277 1.36 -16.98 -27.66
N GLY A 278 0.84 -16.54 -26.52
CA GLY A 278 1.59 -16.07 -25.36
C GLY A 278 2.06 -14.60 -25.40
N SER A 279 1.65 -13.79 -26.37
CA SER A 279 2.02 -12.35 -26.43
C SER A 279 1.31 -11.53 -27.52
N PHE A 280 1.19 -10.22 -27.32
CA PHE A 280 0.83 -9.27 -28.39
C PHE A 280 2.02 -8.60 -29.09
N ARG A 281 1.88 -8.33 -30.40
CA ARG A 281 2.73 -7.39 -31.15
C ARG A 281 1.98 -6.14 -31.64
N CYS A 282 2.63 -4.98 -31.51
CA CYS A 282 2.08 -3.69 -31.94
C CYS A 282 2.50 -3.33 -33.37
N GLN A 283 1.74 -3.81 -34.36
CA GLN A 283 2.04 -3.58 -35.77
C GLN A 283 1.70 -2.14 -36.18
N ARG A 284 2.64 -1.42 -36.82
CA ARG A 284 2.39 -0.03 -37.29
C ARG A 284 1.19 0.04 -38.25
N SER A 285 0.28 0.96 -37.96
CA SER A 285 -0.76 1.40 -38.89
C SER A 285 -0.11 1.99 -40.14
N ARG A 286 -0.23 1.33 -41.30
CA ARG A 286 0.10 2.02 -42.57
C ARG A 286 -0.90 3.15 -42.76
N PRO A 287 -0.48 4.43 -42.86
CA PRO A 287 -1.40 5.53 -43.06
C PRO A 287 -2.17 5.33 -44.37
N ARG A 288 -3.49 5.45 -44.32
CA ARG A 288 -4.34 5.55 -45.52
C ARG A 288 -4.13 6.94 -46.16
N PHE A 289 -3.01 7.12 -46.83
CA PHE A 289 -2.82 8.26 -47.72
C PHE A 289 -3.82 8.17 -48.88
N GLY A 290 -4.92 8.93 -48.76
CA GLY A 290 -5.58 9.47 -49.93
C GLY A 290 -4.52 10.23 -50.73
N GLY A 291 -4.29 9.82 -51.97
CA GLY A 291 -3.03 10.11 -52.63
C GLY A 291 -2.81 11.58 -52.96
N HIS A 292 -1.63 12.10 -52.61
CA HIS A 292 -0.93 13.07 -53.43
C HIS A 292 0.59 12.82 -53.35
N SER A 293 1.30 13.22 -54.40
CA SER A 293 2.66 12.74 -54.69
C SER A 293 3.72 13.18 -53.68
N SER A 294 4.63 12.26 -53.34
CA SER A 294 6.03 12.59 -53.09
C SER A 294 6.92 11.42 -53.52
N THR A 295 7.87 11.67 -54.42
CA THR A 295 8.76 10.64 -54.98
C THR A 295 10.11 10.62 -54.28
N ARG A 296 10.43 9.45 -53.71
CA ARG A 296 11.72 8.74 -53.91
C ARG A 296 13.03 9.42 -53.48
N ILE A 297 13.68 8.83 -52.48
CA ILE A 297 15.09 8.39 -52.58
C ILE A 297 15.14 6.94 -52.07
N ASP A 298 15.88 6.08 -52.76
CA ASP A 298 15.92 4.63 -52.51
C ASP A 298 17.18 4.19 -51.74
N SER A 299 17.07 3.04 -51.07
CA SER A 299 18.18 2.08 -50.99
C SER A 299 17.63 0.64 -50.86
N ASP A 300 16.99 0.17 -51.95
CA ASP A 300 17.18 -1.16 -52.56
C ASP A 300 15.92 -1.71 -53.25
N GLY A 301 15.98 -1.81 -54.58
CA GLY A 301 15.17 -2.76 -55.36
C GLY A 301 13.82 -2.28 -55.93
N LEU A 302 13.86 -1.56 -57.07
CA LEU A 302 12.82 -1.50 -58.12
C LEU A 302 11.43 -0.95 -57.70
N ASP A 303 10.84 0.04 -58.36
CA ASP A 303 10.52 -0.04 -59.79
C ASP A 303 10.43 1.37 -60.46
N SER A 304 9.75 1.45 -61.60
CA SER A 304 10.00 2.37 -62.70
C SER A 304 8.73 3.12 -63.11
N TYR A 305 8.78 4.46 -63.23
CA TYR A 305 7.69 5.24 -63.80
C TYR A 305 8.19 6.27 -64.80
N ALA A 306 7.62 6.24 -66.00
CA ALA A 306 7.98 7.13 -67.10
C ALA A 306 7.35 8.53 -66.93
N ALA A 307 8.09 9.57 -67.31
CA ALA A 307 7.61 10.94 -67.26
C ALA A 307 6.77 11.28 -68.51
N ALA A 308 5.45 11.41 -68.34
CA ALA A 308 4.63 12.20 -69.24
C ALA A 308 4.68 13.67 -68.79
N GLY A 309 5.41 14.51 -69.53
CA GLY A 309 5.51 15.94 -69.21
C GLY A 309 4.32 16.76 -69.72
N PHE A 310 4.21 18.01 -69.26
CA PHE A 310 3.51 19.06 -70.00
C PHE A 310 4.20 20.41 -69.80
N SER A 311 3.97 21.34 -70.74
CA SER A 311 4.76 22.54 -70.98
C SER A 311 4.27 23.81 -70.29
N ASN A 312 5.21 24.65 -69.85
CA ASN A 312 5.28 26.12 -70.02
C ASN A 312 6.58 26.65 -69.37
N GLY A 313 7.25 27.70 -69.83
CA GLY A 313 7.03 28.56 -71.01
C GLY A 313 7.53 29.99 -70.74
N SER A 314 8.23 30.62 -71.69
CA SER A 314 9.00 31.90 -71.55
C SER A 314 10.36 31.69 -70.85
N THR A 315 11.55 31.75 -71.47
CA THR A 315 12.12 32.58 -72.56
C THR A 315 12.62 33.97 -72.08
N VAL A 316 13.94 34.18 -72.14
CA VAL A 316 14.67 35.27 -72.86
C VAL A 316 16.14 35.28 -72.43
N GLN A 317 17.05 35.24 -73.42
CA GLN A 317 18.51 35.50 -73.39
C GLN A 317 19.36 34.74 -72.36
#